data_AF-G9WX58-F1
#
_entry.id   AF-G9WX58-F1
#
_cell.length_a   1.000
_cell.length_b   1.000
_cell.length_c   1.000
_cell.angle_alpha   90.00
_cell.angle_beta   90.00
_cell.angle_gamma   90.00
#
_symmetry.space_group_name_H-M   'P 1'
#
loop_
_entity.id
_entity.type
_entity.pdbx_description
1 polymer ?
#
loop_
_entity_poly.entity_id
_entity_poly.type
_entity_poly.pdbx_seq_one_letter_code
_entity_poly.pdbx_strand_id
1 'polypeptide(L)'
;MGMFQSPYDRGGVLSKEAIEERKKIYKDWRSPEIRKKENIRLFLYFLPLLPLMLLPGFFAKAALSRTAYLMLPYAMEAVAVVLTTVSFFCFLHFSRGGKVRREDGSFAEGAIDGGIYRKYFQNLQGRAAVSHILGIGFLLIEIFYLLLAKEEKNYGLEFGILVIQLSFVAFSRVFWLNLSRVIRNWTL
;
A
#
# COMPACT_ATOMS: atom_id res chain seq x y z
N MET A 1 4.09 -0.73 -21.76
CA MET A 1 5.24 -0.35 -20.92
C MET A 1 5.33 1.17 -20.90
N GLY A 2 4.89 1.83 -19.83
CA GLY A 2 4.99 3.30 -19.71
C GLY A 2 6.20 3.64 -18.84
N MET A 3 7.22 4.26 -19.42
CA MET A 3 8.33 4.84 -18.65
C MET A 3 7.79 5.95 -17.73
N PHE A 4 8.39 6.11 -16.57
CA PHE A 4 8.06 7.18 -15.61
C PHE A 4 8.43 8.54 -16.24
N GLN A 5 7.52 9.12 -17.03
CA GLN A 5 7.69 10.46 -17.58
C GLN A 5 7.46 11.47 -16.47
N SER A 6 8.41 12.40 -16.33
CA SER A 6 8.28 13.57 -15.47
C SER A 6 6.97 14.29 -15.81
N PRO A 7 6.16 14.70 -14.82
CA PRO A 7 4.96 15.51 -15.09
C PRO A 7 5.31 16.93 -15.57
N TYR A 8 6.60 17.26 -15.66
CA TYR A 8 7.12 18.52 -16.15
C TYR A 8 7.91 18.34 -17.44
N ASP A 9 7.67 19.24 -18.40
CA ASP A 9 8.47 19.39 -19.60
C ASP A 9 9.85 19.98 -19.27
N ARG A 10 10.75 20.00 -20.26
CA ARG A 10 12.15 20.48 -20.12
C ARG A 10 12.28 21.93 -19.60
N GLY A 11 11.19 22.71 -19.58
CA GLY A 11 11.12 24.06 -19.02
C GLY A 11 10.50 24.19 -17.62
N GLY A 12 10.23 23.08 -16.93
CA GLY A 12 9.61 23.09 -15.59
C GLY A 12 8.10 23.39 -15.58
N VAL A 13 7.48 23.53 -16.75
CA VAL A 13 6.03 23.66 -16.92
C VAL A 13 5.41 22.26 -16.91
N LEU A 14 4.19 22.12 -16.38
CA LEU A 14 3.46 20.84 -16.44
C LEU A 14 3.32 20.41 -17.90
N SER A 15 3.61 19.14 -18.16
CA SER A 15 3.43 18.56 -19.50
C SER A 15 1.96 18.63 -19.90
N LYS A 16 1.69 18.66 -21.21
CA LYS A 16 0.31 18.67 -21.74
C LYS A 16 -0.51 17.49 -21.20
N GLU A 17 0.10 16.32 -21.08
CA GLU A 17 -0.50 15.13 -20.51
C GLU A 17 -0.88 15.31 -19.03
N ALA A 18 -0.01 15.94 -18.23
CA ALA A 18 -0.29 16.22 -16.82
C ALA A 18 -1.41 17.27 -16.64
N ILE A 19 -1.52 18.22 -17.57
CA ILE A 19 -2.62 19.19 -17.61
C ILE A 19 -3.94 18.48 -17.95
N GLU A 20 -3.96 17.66 -19.00
CA GLU A 20 -5.13 16.87 -19.38
C GLU A 20 -5.58 15.91 -18.29
N GLU A 21 -4.64 15.29 -17.58
CA GLU A 21 -4.96 14.41 -16.47
C GLU A 21 -5.60 15.15 -15.29
N ARG A 22 -5.18 16.38 -14.99
CA ARG A 22 -5.79 17.20 -13.93
C ARG A 22 -7.20 17.68 -14.28
N LYS A 23 -7.56 17.71 -15.57
CA LYS A 23 -8.93 18.04 -16.00
C LYS A 23 -9.92 16.91 -15.75
N LYS A 24 -9.43 15.68 -15.62
CA LYS A 24 -10.26 14.51 -15.29
C LYS A 24 -10.85 14.68 -13.89
N ILE A 25 -12.14 14.41 -13.74
CA ILE A 25 -12.84 14.52 -12.45
C ILE A 25 -13.29 13.13 -12.07
N TYR A 26 -12.74 12.60 -10.99
CA TYR A 26 -13.14 11.31 -10.47
C TYR A 26 -14.18 11.48 -9.38
N LYS A 27 -15.28 10.72 -9.47
CA LYS A 27 -16.33 10.68 -8.45
C LYS A 27 -16.54 9.24 -7.98
N ASP A 28 -16.75 9.11 -6.69
CA ASP A 28 -17.16 7.85 -6.08
C ASP A 28 -18.68 7.70 -6.21
N TRP A 29 -19.13 6.62 -6.83
CA TRP A 29 -20.56 6.32 -7.03
C TRP A 29 -21.29 5.94 -5.76
N ARG A 30 -20.56 5.55 -4.71
CA ARG A 30 -21.15 5.16 -3.44
C ARG A 30 -21.60 6.37 -2.65
N SER A 31 -22.65 6.17 -1.85
CA SER A 31 -23.08 7.16 -0.87
C SER A 31 -21.98 7.44 0.17
N PRO A 32 -21.96 8.64 0.78
CA PRO A 32 -20.98 8.99 1.81
C PRO A 32 -20.93 8.01 2.99
N GLU A 33 -22.07 7.44 3.38
CA GLU A 33 -22.18 6.49 4.48
C GLU A 33 -21.49 5.16 4.15
N ILE A 34 -21.74 4.63 2.94
CA ILE A 34 -21.11 3.41 2.45
C ILE A 34 -19.60 3.64 2.34
N ARG A 35 -19.18 4.78 1.78
CA ARG A 35 -17.77 5.15 1.65
C ARG A 35 -17.07 5.20 3.01
N LYS A 36 -17.68 5.85 4.01
CA LYS A 36 -17.15 5.90 5.37
C LYS A 36 -17.00 4.51 5.97
N LYS A 37 -18.02 3.65 5.84
CA LYS A 37 -18.00 2.28 6.35
C LYS A 37 -16.89 1.45 5.70
N GLU A 38 -16.71 1.56 4.39
CA GLU A 38 -15.66 0.83 3.68
C GLU A 38 -14.26 1.37 3.99
N ASN A 39 -14.09 2.68 4.16
CA ASN A 39 -12.83 3.26 4.60
C ASN A 39 -12.43 2.81 6.01
N ILE A 40 -13.39 2.69 6.93
CA ILE A 40 -13.15 2.12 8.26
C ILE A 40 -12.73 0.64 8.15
N ARG A 41 -13.40 -0.15 7.31
CA ARG A 41 -13.01 -1.55 7.06
C ARG A 41 -11.60 -1.66 6.49
N LEU A 42 -11.24 -0.81 5.53
CA LEU A 42 -9.87 -0.76 5.00
C LEU A 42 -8.86 -0.45 6.10
N PHE A 43 -9.17 0.49 6.99
CA PHE A 43 -8.31 0.82 8.12
C PHE A 43 -8.12 -0.38 9.06
N LEU A 44 -9.20 -1.12 9.36
CA LEU A 44 -9.14 -2.33 10.19
C LEU A 44 -8.31 -3.46 9.53
N TYR A 45 -8.35 -3.61 8.21
CA TYR A 45 -7.49 -4.58 7.51
C TYR A 45 -6.03 -4.14 7.43
N PHE A 46 -5.77 -2.82 7.44
CA PHE A 46 -4.43 -2.28 7.41
C PHE A 46 -3.74 -2.35 8.77
N LEU A 47 -4.49 -2.15 9.87
CA LEU A 47 -3.94 -2.03 11.22
C LEU A 47 -3.03 -3.20 11.64
N PRO A 48 -3.34 -4.48 11.36
CA PRO A 48 -2.48 -5.61 11.70
C PRO A 48 -1.15 -5.64 10.96
N LEU A 49 -1.02 -4.97 9.81
CA LEU A 49 0.21 -5.01 9.01
C LEU A 49 1.40 -4.39 9.75
N LEU A 50 1.17 -3.35 10.55
CA LEU A 50 2.22 -2.68 11.32
C LEU A 50 2.84 -3.59 12.39
N PRO A 51 2.07 -4.17 13.35
CA PRO A 51 2.64 -5.08 14.32
C PRO A 51 3.17 -6.35 13.66
N LEU A 52 2.50 -6.91 12.65
CA LEU A 52 2.99 -8.14 12.00
C LEU A 52 4.34 -7.94 11.29
N MET A 53 4.59 -6.75 10.72
CA MET A 53 5.90 -6.40 10.16
C MET A 53 6.96 -6.20 11.26
N LEU A 54 6.62 -5.62 12.40
CA LEU A 54 7.58 -5.29 13.47
C LEU A 54 7.90 -6.46 14.40
N LEU A 55 6.92 -7.33 14.67
CA LEU A 55 6.99 -8.41 15.65
C LEU A 55 8.14 -9.40 15.42
N PRO A 56 8.44 -9.87 14.18
CA PRO A 56 9.58 -10.74 13.92
C PRO A 56 10.87 -10.15 14.47
N GLY A 57 10.92 -8.82 14.50
CA GLY A 57 12.04 -8.06 14.97
C GLY A 57 12.21 -7.96 16.49
N PHE A 58 11.27 -8.42 17.31
CA PHE A 58 11.45 -8.43 18.77
C PHE A 58 12.00 -9.78 19.28
N PHE A 59 12.13 -10.78 18.41
CA PHE A 59 12.58 -12.13 18.77
C PHE A 59 14.09 -12.32 18.61
N ALA A 60 14.92 -11.52 19.28
CA ALA A 60 16.39 -11.54 19.14
C ALA A 60 17.09 -12.91 19.44
N LYS A 61 16.35 -13.88 19.98
CA LYS A 61 16.79 -15.26 20.24
C LYS A 61 16.50 -16.24 19.09
N ALA A 62 15.71 -15.83 18.10
CA ALA A 62 15.46 -16.61 16.89
C ALA A 62 16.52 -16.29 15.82
N ALA A 63 17.01 -17.33 15.16
CA ALA A 63 17.94 -17.23 14.04
C ALA A 63 17.30 -16.49 12.86
N LEU A 64 16.00 -16.70 12.59
CA LEU A 64 15.29 -15.91 11.60
C LEU A 64 15.26 -14.42 11.96
N SER A 65 15.02 -14.05 13.22
CA SER A 65 14.99 -12.63 13.64
C SER A 65 16.35 -11.93 13.47
N ARG A 66 17.44 -12.58 13.91
CA ARG A 66 18.80 -12.03 13.75
C ARG A 66 19.19 -11.87 12.29
N THR A 67 18.87 -12.87 11.47
CA THR A 67 19.18 -12.85 10.05
C THR A 67 18.28 -11.88 9.29
N ALA A 68 16.98 -11.82 9.63
CA ALA A 68 15.98 -10.94 9.02
C ALA A 68 16.36 -9.47 9.09
N TYR A 69 16.79 -8.97 10.25
CA TYR A 69 17.21 -7.57 10.37
C TYR A 69 18.44 -7.18 9.56
N LEU A 70 19.30 -8.16 9.27
CA LEU A 70 20.48 -7.97 8.44
C LEU A 70 20.17 -8.19 6.95
N MET A 71 18.99 -8.71 6.63
CA MET A 71 18.56 -9.01 5.28
C MET A 71 17.84 -7.83 4.64
N LEU A 72 18.40 -7.35 3.53
CA LEU A 72 17.82 -6.34 2.65
C LEU A 72 16.32 -6.57 2.32
N PRO A 73 15.84 -7.80 2.08
CA PRO A 73 14.41 -8.10 1.91
C PRO A 73 13.49 -7.57 3.01
N TYR A 74 13.84 -7.74 4.29
CA TYR A 74 13.04 -7.26 5.41
C TYR A 74 13.02 -5.72 5.46
N ALA A 75 14.17 -5.09 5.26
CA ALA A 75 14.25 -3.63 5.20
C ALA A 75 13.39 -3.05 4.07
N MET A 76 13.39 -3.70 2.91
CA MET A 76 12.55 -3.31 1.76
C MET A 76 11.05 -3.47 2.06
N GLU A 77 10.66 -4.57 2.70
CA GLU A 77 9.28 -4.78 3.15
C GLU A 77 8.86 -3.71 4.15
N ALA A 78 9.71 -3.40 5.13
CA ALA A 78 9.44 -2.39 6.13
C ALA A 78 9.25 -1.00 5.52
N VAL A 79 10.15 -0.60 4.63
CA VAL A 79 10.03 0.65 3.87
C VAL A 79 8.74 0.66 3.04
N ALA A 80 8.40 -0.44 2.38
CA ALA A 80 7.18 -0.54 1.58
C ALA A 80 5.91 -0.39 2.43
N VAL A 81 5.86 -0.98 3.63
CA VAL A 81 4.75 -0.83 4.56
C VAL A 81 4.65 0.62 5.05
N VAL A 82 5.74 1.25 5.47
CA VAL A 82 5.76 2.66 5.92
C VAL A 82 5.27 3.59 4.82
N LEU A 83 5.77 3.40 3.60
CA LEU A 83 5.37 4.15 2.42
C LEU A 83 3.89 3.93 2.06
N THR A 84 3.38 2.72 2.30
CA THR A 84 1.95 2.39 2.16
C THR A 84 1.12 3.09 3.23
N THR A 85 1.59 3.14 4.48
CA THR A 85 0.95 3.86 5.60
C THR A 85 0.70 5.31 5.25
N VAL A 86 1.75 6.04 4.84
CA VAL A 86 1.63 7.46 4.48
C VAL A 86 0.64 7.66 3.34
N SER A 87 0.76 6.84 2.29
CA SER A 87 -0.12 6.91 1.12
C SER A 87 -1.58 6.59 1.50
N PHE A 88 -1.79 5.67 2.44
CA PHE A 88 -3.10 5.26 2.90
C PHE A 88 -3.80 6.37 3.68
N PHE A 89 -3.09 7.09 4.55
CA PHE A 89 -3.65 8.25 5.24
C PHE A 89 -3.99 9.39 4.27
N CYS A 90 -3.15 9.65 3.26
CA CYS A 90 -3.49 10.60 2.20
C CYS A 90 -4.76 10.17 1.45
N PHE A 91 -4.89 8.89 1.08
CA PHE A 91 -6.10 8.35 0.46
C PHE A 91 -7.33 8.53 1.36
N LEU A 92 -7.24 8.22 2.66
CA LEU A 92 -8.36 8.39 3.59
C LEU A 92 -8.79 9.86 3.73
N HIS A 93 -7.85 10.79 3.60
CA HIS A 93 -8.15 12.21 3.57
C HIS A 93 -8.89 12.60 2.29
N PHE A 94 -8.31 12.29 1.11
CA PHE A 94 -8.86 12.70 -0.18
C PHE A 94 -10.12 11.94 -0.59
N SER A 95 -10.31 10.71 -0.12
CA SER A 95 -11.51 9.92 -0.42
C SER A 95 -12.79 10.50 0.19
N ARG A 96 -12.70 11.47 1.12
CA ARG A 96 -13.87 12.24 1.56
C ARG A 96 -14.51 13.04 0.42
N GLY A 97 -13.73 13.32 -0.64
CA GLY A 97 -14.15 14.14 -1.77
C GLY A 97 -14.13 15.62 -1.40
N GLY A 98 -13.79 16.45 -2.39
CA GLY A 98 -13.77 17.91 -2.27
C GLY A 98 -14.75 18.56 -3.24
N LYS A 99 -14.59 19.87 -3.43
CA LYS A 99 -15.22 20.61 -4.53
C LYS A 99 -14.18 20.80 -5.63
N VAL A 100 -14.43 20.25 -6.80
CA VAL A 100 -13.55 20.39 -7.97
C VAL A 100 -14.24 21.29 -8.99
N ARG A 101 -13.53 22.32 -9.47
CA ARG A 101 -14.05 23.22 -10.48
C ARG A 101 -13.94 22.57 -11.87
N ARG A 102 -15.01 22.60 -12.62
CA ARG A 102 -15.08 22.14 -14.01
C ARG A 102 -14.63 23.25 -14.98
N GLU A 103 -14.33 22.87 -16.22
CA GLU A 103 -13.97 23.82 -17.28
C GLU A 103 -15.12 24.77 -17.63
N ASP A 104 -16.36 24.32 -17.52
CA ASP A 104 -17.57 25.14 -17.71
C ASP A 104 -17.83 26.14 -16.55
N GLY A 105 -16.96 26.16 -15.53
CA GLY A 105 -17.10 27.02 -14.36
C GLY A 105 -18.00 26.47 -13.26
N SER A 106 -18.70 25.36 -13.48
CA SER A 106 -19.50 24.68 -12.45
C SER A 106 -18.62 23.90 -11.46
N PHE A 107 -19.21 23.46 -10.34
CA PHE A 107 -18.52 22.68 -9.31
C PHE A 107 -19.04 21.25 -9.23
N ALA A 108 -18.14 20.28 -9.20
CA ALA A 108 -18.43 18.90 -8.85
C ALA A 108 -18.15 18.67 -7.36
N GLU A 109 -19.19 18.38 -6.58
CA GLU A 109 -19.06 18.05 -5.16
C GLU A 109 -18.78 16.55 -4.94
N GLY A 110 -18.00 16.26 -3.91
CA GLY A 110 -17.62 14.90 -3.55
C GLY A 110 -16.67 14.25 -4.58
N ALA A 111 -15.96 15.07 -5.35
CA ALA A 111 -15.08 14.64 -6.43
C ALA A 111 -13.61 14.95 -6.11
N ILE A 112 -12.71 14.38 -6.90
CA ILE A 112 -11.27 14.67 -6.89
C ILE A 112 -10.76 14.87 -8.32
N ASP A 113 -9.71 15.65 -8.51
CA ASP A 113 -9.06 15.76 -9.81
C ASP A 113 -8.21 14.52 -10.12
N GLY A 114 -7.94 14.29 -11.41
CA GLY A 114 -7.17 13.15 -11.86
C GLY A 114 -5.71 13.15 -11.40
N GLY A 115 -5.14 14.31 -11.09
CA GLY A 115 -3.82 14.43 -10.47
C GLY A 115 -3.79 13.82 -9.06
N ILE A 116 -4.78 14.17 -8.23
CA ILE A 116 -4.97 13.56 -6.90
C ILE A 116 -5.23 12.05 -7.05
N TYR A 117 -6.09 11.65 -7.98
CA TYR A 117 -6.40 10.23 -8.20
C TYR A 117 -5.14 9.42 -8.54
N ARG A 118 -4.34 9.85 -9.54
CA ARG A 118 -3.10 9.16 -9.90
C ARG A 118 -2.09 9.14 -8.76
N LYS A 119 -1.89 10.29 -8.09
CA LYS A 119 -0.87 10.46 -7.05
C LYS A 119 -1.17 9.70 -5.76
N TYR A 120 -2.43 9.61 -5.36
CA TYR A 120 -2.80 9.06 -4.05
C TYR A 120 -3.61 7.76 -4.12
N PHE A 121 -4.39 7.51 -5.17
CA PHE A 121 -5.20 6.29 -5.29
C PHE A 121 -4.41 5.20 -6.01
N GLN A 122 -4.00 5.45 -7.26
CA GLN A 122 -3.25 4.46 -8.04
C GLN A 122 -1.89 4.15 -7.43
N ASN A 123 -1.18 5.18 -6.96
CA ASN A 123 0.09 5.01 -6.25
C ASN A 123 -0.05 4.16 -4.98
N LEU A 124 -1.12 4.36 -4.18
CA LEU A 124 -1.39 3.53 -3.01
C LEU A 124 -1.66 2.07 -3.41
N GLN A 125 -2.46 1.85 -4.46
CA GLN A 125 -2.72 0.50 -4.96
C GLN A 125 -1.44 -0.21 -5.38
N GLY A 126 -0.52 0.50 -6.06
CA GLY A 126 0.79 0.01 -6.44
C GLY A 126 1.67 -0.31 -5.23
N ARG A 127 1.74 0.60 -4.24
CA ARG A 127 2.53 0.39 -3.00
C ARG A 127 2.04 -0.79 -2.18
N ALA A 128 0.72 -0.93 -2.03
CA ALA A 128 0.11 -2.08 -1.37
C ALA A 128 0.44 -3.40 -2.09
N ALA A 129 0.45 -3.41 -3.43
CA ALA A 129 0.87 -4.58 -4.20
C ALA A 129 2.35 -4.91 -3.99
N VAL A 130 3.23 -3.91 -4.03
CA VAL A 130 4.69 -4.07 -3.82
C VAL A 130 4.96 -4.60 -2.40
N SER A 131 4.33 -4.03 -1.38
CA SER A 131 4.44 -4.51 0.00
C SER A 131 4.03 -5.98 0.13
N HIS A 132 2.94 -6.37 -0.52
CA HIS A 132 2.50 -7.76 -0.53
C HIS A 132 3.50 -8.71 -1.24
N ILE A 133 4.03 -8.31 -2.41
CA ILE A 133 5.03 -9.09 -3.15
C ILE A 133 6.31 -9.27 -2.32
N LEU A 134 6.78 -8.19 -1.67
CA LEU A 134 7.95 -8.23 -0.81
C LEU A 134 7.72 -9.15 0.40
N GLY A 135 6.55 -9.09 1.04
CA GLY A 135 6.21 -9.98 2.14
C GLY A 135 6.20 -11.46 1.74
N ILE A 136 5.72 -11.79 0.53
CA ILE A 136 5.82 -13.16 -0.02
C ILE A 136 7.29 -13.54 -0.24
N GLY A 137 8.08 -12.66 -0.86
CA GLY A 137 9.50 -12.90 -1.12
C GLY A 137 10.27 -13.14 0.17
N PHE A 138 10.01 -12.34 1.20
CA PHE A 138 10.62 -12.49 2.51
C PHE A 138 10.23 -13.82 3.17
N LEU A 139 8.94 -14.17 3.17
CA LEU A 139 8.47 -15.48 3.68
C LEU A 139 9.19 -16.66 3.01
N LEU A 140 9.36 -16.61 1.68
CA LEU A 140 10.07 -17.66 0.95
C LEU A 140 11.54 -17.75 1.39
N ILE A 141 12.22 -16.62 1.55
CA ILE A 141 13.60 -16.57 2.02
C ILE A 141 13.72 -17.17 3.42
N GLU A 142 12.79 -16.86 4.32
CA GLU A 142 12.75 -17.45 5.66
C GLU A 142 12.58 -18.97 5.62
N ILE A 143 11.69 -19.48 4.79
CA ILE A 143 11.49 -20.93 4.58
C ILE A 143 12.78 -21.56 4.03
N PHE A 144 13.41 -20.97 3.01
CA PHE A 144 14.66 -21.48 2.46
C PHE A 144 15.78 -21.51 3.49
N TYR A 145 15.92 -20.44 4.29
CA TYR A 145 16.90 -20.41 5.38
C TYR A 145 16.65 -21.52 6.40
N LEU A 146 15.40 -21.74 6.81
CA LEU A 146 15.07 -22.82 7.73
C LEU A 146 15.33 -24.21 7.15
N LEU A 147 15.21 -24.41 5.84
CA LEU A 147 15.55 -25.68 5.21
C LEU A 147 17.06 -25.93 5.09
N LEU A 148 17.85 -24.87 4.87
CA LEU A 148 19.27 -24.99 4.51
C LEU A 148 20.23 -24.75 5.68
N ALA A 149 19.85 -23.97 6.69
CA ALA A 149 20.73 -23.65 7.81
C ALA A 149 21.01 -24.90 8.66
N LYS A 150 22.29 -25.15 8.96
CA LYS A 150 22.75 -26.28 9.78
C LYS A 150 22.90 -25.95 11.27
N GLU A 151 22.58 -24.72 11.66
CA GLU A 151 22.70 -24.24 13.04
C GLU A 151 21.62 -24.85 13.96
N GLU A 152 21.88 -24.91 15.26
CA GLU A 152 20.86 -25.27 16.26
C GLU A 152 19.75 -24.21 16.26
N LYS A 153 18.52 -24.64 15.96
CA LYS A 153 17.35 -23.78 15.85
C LYS A 153 16.41 -23.98 17.02
N ASN A 154 15.88 -22.88 17.55
CA ASN A 154 14.72 -22.96 18.42
C ASN A 154 13.45 -23.05 17.56
N TYR A 155 13.12 -24.27 17.14
CA TYR A 155 12.00 -24.54 16.23
C TYR A 155 10.67 -23.90 16.66
N GLY A 156 10.40 -23.77 17.96
CA GLY A 156 9.19 -23.12 18.46
C GLY A 156 9.14 -21.62 18.14
N LEU A 157 10.25 -20.91 18.35
CA LEU A 157 10.34 -19.47 18.02
C LEU A 157 10.39 -19.23 16.51
N GLU A 158 11.14 -20.04 15.77
CA GLU A 158 11.21 -19.93 14.31
C GLU A 158 9.83 -20.14 13.66
N PHE A 159 9.09 -21.15 14.12
CA PHE A 159 7.73 -21.39 13.67
C PHE A 159 6.80 -20.21 14.00
N GLY A 160 6.95 -19.62 15.19
CA GLY A 160 6.21 -18.41 15.56
C GLY A 160 6.44 -17.24 14.59
N ILE A 161 7.69 -17.02 14.17
CA ILE A 161 8.04 -15.98 13.19
C ILE A 161 7.41 -16.27 11.83
N LEU A 162 7.48 -17.52 11.35
CA LEU A 162 6.82 -17.91 10.09
C LEU A 162 5.31 -17.68 10.15
N VAL A 163 4.66 -17.98 11.27
CA VAL A 163 3.21 -17.74 11.45
C VAL A 163 2.89 -16.25 11.41
N ILE A 164 3.74 -15.40 12.02
CA ILE A 164 3.60 -13.95 11.96
C ILE A 164 3.74 -13.45 10.52
N GLN A 165 4.77 -13.92 9.79
CA GLN A 165 5.00 -13.51 8.41
C GLN A 165 3.93 -14.02 7.45
N LEU A 166 3.44 -15.25 7.65
CA LEU A 166 2.29 -15.78 6.92
C LEU A 166 1.03 -14.94 7.17
N SER A 167 0.83 -14.53 8.42
CA SER A 167 -0.28 -13.62 8.79
C SER A 167 -0.12 -12.28 8.07
N PHE A 168 1.09 -11.71 8.00
CA PHE A 168 1.35 -10.48 7.25
C PHE A 168 0.95 -10.64 5.77
N VAL A 169 1.36 -11.73 5.13
CA VAL A 169 1.00 -12.02 3.73
C VAL A 169 -0.52 -12.14 3.55
N ALA A 170 -1.21 -12.80 4.47
CA ALA A 170 -2.67 -12.94 4.42
C ALA A 170 -3.40 -11.59 4.58
N PHE A 171 -3.03 -10.81 5.60
CA PHE A 171 -3.64 -9.50 5.83
C PHE A 171 -3.32 -8.51 4.71
N SER A 172 -2.09 -8.52 4.18
CA SER A 172 -1.70 -7.62 3.09
C SER A 172 -2.45 -7.94 1.80
N ARG A 173 -2.70 -9.23 1.53
CA ARG A 173 -3.56 -9.67 0.44
C ARG A 173 -4.99 -9.14 0.58
N VAL A 174 -5.59 -9.35 1.77
CA VAL A 174 -6.97 -8.92 2.05
C VAL A 174 -7.08 -7.40 1.92
N PHE A 175 -6.14 -6.65 2.49
CA PHE A 175 -6.09 -5.20 2.36
C PHE A 175 -6.02 -4.77 0.89
N TRP A 176 -5.09 -5.33 0.11
CA TRP A 176 -4.90 -4.97 -1.30
C TRP A 176 -6.14 -5.26 -2.17
N LEU A 177 -6.79 -6.41 -1.98
CA LEU A 177 -8.00 -6.77 -2.70
C LEU A 177 -9.17 -5.82 -2.39
N ASN A 178 -9.38 -5.53 -1.11
CA ASN A 178 -10.43 -4.60 -0.68
C ASN A 178 -10.14 -3.17 -1.15
N LEU A 179 -8.89 -2.72 -1.05
CA LEU A 179 -8.45 -1.42 -1.56
C LEU A 179 -8.73 -1.30 -3.05
N SER A 180 -8.34 -2.31 -3.83
CA SER A 180 -8.58 -2.36 -5.28
C SER A 180 -10.07 -2.34 -5.61
N ARG A 181 -10.93 -2.96 -4.78
CA ARG A 181 -12.38 -2.85 -4.93
C ARG A 181 -12.87 -1.43 -4.64
N VAL A 182 -12.38 -0.81 -3.57
CA VAL A 182 -12.80 0.54 -3.16
C VAL A 182 -12.39 1.60 -4.18
N ILE A 183 -11.18 1.48 -4.76
CA ILE A 183 -10.68 2.40 -5.79
C ILE A 183 -11.47 2.26 -7.09
N ARG A 184 -11.90 1.05 -7.47
CA ARG A 184 -12.73 0.83 -8.68
C ARG A 184 -14.07 1.56 -8.70
N ASN A 185 -14.58 1.96 -7.54
CA ASN A 185 -15.81 2.76 -7.45
C ASN A 185 -15.60 4.24 -7.79
N TRP A 186 -14.34 4.69 -7.93
CA TRP A 186 -14.00 6.02 -8.41
C TRP A 186 -13.89 5.99 -9.93
N THR A 187 -14.83 6.64 -10.61
CA THR A 187 -14.84 6.74 -12.07
C THR A 187 -14.67 8.17 -12.51
N LEU A 188 -14.21 8.33 -13.76
CA LEU A 188 -14.36 9.56 -14.53
C LEU A 188 -15.83 9.99 -14.65
#